data_AF-A0A0B7J0M6-F1
#
_entry.id   AF-A0A0B7J0M6-F1
#
_cell.length_a   1.000
_cell.length_b   1.000
_cell.length_c   1.000
_cell.angle_alpha   90.00
_cell.angle_beta   90.00
_cell.angle_gamma   90.00
#
_symmetry.space_group_name_H-M   'P 1'
#
loop_
_entity.id
_entity.type
_entity.pdbx_description
1 polymer ?
#
loop_
_entity_poly.entity_id
_entity_poly.type
_entity_poly.pdbx_seq_one_letter_code
_entity_poly.pdbx_strand_id
1 'polypeptide(L)'
;MNCMSFPRKRESSKLFKRFFEKLDLSRFTLHLELFLIYTTILYWLELYIKDFLNLSQIKMSNYWLNIYKPRGISSAILVSIVKKILGKVKIGHAGTLDVEAEGVLPLAVGEATKLIQLLINARKAYIFTVKFGTQTDSGDYAGKVIATKDYIPSQEEAYAVCSKFIGNVTQIPQAFSALKVNGVRAYKLAREGKEVELKPRNITIYDLKCLNFDEKNATAIYYTECSKGTYIRTLAEDLALSLQSLGFVIELRRTQVGIFKEENAIRIKSPDEITKNSLEEKSIKIEAILDDILVLDATDSQAQQIKYGQKCLFNYEKDVNLLWVRYKGVLLAIGSLNKSCFNSLRVFNLTQDFF
;
A
#
# COMPACT_ATOMS: atom_id res chain seq x y z
N MET A 1 -53.40 -41.09 -15.85
CA MET A 1 -54.56 -40.62 -16.64
C MET A 1 -54.06 -40.14 -17.99
N ASN A 2 -54.50 -40.82 -19.06
CA ASN A 2 -54.41 -40.50 -20.50
C ASN A 2 -53.00 -40.37 -21.13
N CYS A 3 -52.68 -40.95 -22.28
CA CYS A 3 -53.44 -41.77 -23.22
C CYS A 3 -52.50 -42.46 -24.23
N MET A 4 -52.90 -43.68 -24.62
CA MET A 4 -52.79 -44.31 -25.94
C MET A 4 -51.44 -44.86 -26.48
N SER A 5 -51.49 -46.18 -26.67
CA SER A 5 -50.61 -47.07 -27.42
C SER A 5 -50.92 -47.12 -28.93
N PHE A 6 -49.84 -47.14 -29.75
CA PHE A 6 -49.60 -47.80 -31.06
C PHE A 6 -50.69 -47.84 -32.16
N PRO A 7 -50.34 -47.58 -33.45
CA PRO A 7 -49.69 -48.62 -34.26
C PRO A 7 -48.60 -48.17 -35.27
N ARG A 8 -47.95 -49.18 -35.86
CA ARG A 8 -46.81 -49.15 -36.77
C ARG A 8 -47.17 -48.79 -38.22
N LYS A 9 -46.21 -48.11 -38.86
CA LYS A 9 -45.66 -48.28 -40.23
C LYS A 9 -46.54 -48.09 -41.48
N ARG A 10 -45.90 -47.37 -42.43
CA ARG A 10 -46.09 -47.33 -43.90
C ARG A 10 -47.29 -46.48 -44.30
N GLU A 11 -47.09 -45.25 -44.80
CA GLU A 11 -46.79 -45.06 -46.23
C GLU A 11 -46.14 -43.70 -46.61
N SER A 12 -45.61 -42.90 -45.67
CA SER A 12 -44.94 -41.64 -46.02
C SER A 12 -43.43 -41.75 -46.32
N SER A 13 -42.82 -42.93 -46.11
CA SER A 13 -41.36 -43.11 -46.23
C SER A 13 -40.83 -43.30 -47.64
N LYS A 14 -41.70 -43.44 -48.66
CA LYS A 14 -41.28 -43.60 -50.07
C LYS A 14 -41.18 -42.27 -50.83
N LEU A 15 -41.93 -41.22 -50.44
CA LEU A 15 -41.76 -39.88 -51.01
C LEU A 15 -40.58 -39.12 -50.37
N PHE A 16 -40.35 -39.28 -49.07
CA PHE A 16 -39.28 -38.58 -48.35
C PHE A 16 -37.86 -39.09 -48.72
N LYS A 17 -37.70 -40.41 -48.95
CA LYS A 17 -36.43 -40.98 -49.43
C LYS A 17 -36.08 -40.53 -50.85
N ARG A 18 -37.07 -40.37 -51.73
CA ARG A 18 -36.85 -39.90 -53.11
C ARG A 18 -36.48 -38.41 -53.20
N PHE A 19 -36.79 -37.61 -52.17
CA PHE A 19 -36.36 -36.21 -52.10
C PHE A 19 -34.89 -36.09 -51.64
N PHE A 20 -34.44 -36.98 -50.75
CA PHE A 20 -33.05 -37.01 -50.28
C PHE A 20 -32.08 -37.73 -51.22
N GLU A 21 -32.54 -38.62 -52.11
CA GLU A 21 -31.68 -39.29 -53.13
C GLU A 21 -31.26 -38.38 -54.30
N LYS A 22 -31.77 -37.13 -54.38
CA LYS A 22 -31.39 -36.16 -55.43
C LYS A 22 -30.63 -34.94 -54.92
N LEU A 23 -30.34 -34.86 -53.62
CA LEU A 23 -29.41 -33.88 -53.08
C LEU A 23 -28.12 -34.64 -52.76
N ASP A 24 -27.04 -34.23 -53.41
CA ASP A 24 -25.69 -34.69 -53.10
C ASP A 24 -25.33 -34.27 -51.65
N LEU A 25 -25.82 -35.05 -50.69
CA LEU A 25 -25.66 -34.83 -49.26
C LEU A 25 -24.21 -34.90 -48.84
N SER A 26 -23.34 -35.53 -49.65
CA SER A 26 -21.90 -35.54 -49.42
C SER A 26 -21.29 -34.14 -49.47
N ARG A 27 -21.81 -33.26 -50.35
CA ARG A 27 -21.39 -31.85 -50.41
C ARG A 27 -21.97 -31.01 -49.27
N PHE A 28 -23.18 -31.35 -48.81
CA PHE A 28 -23.84 -30.63 -47.71
C PHE A 28 -23.22 -30.96 -46.34
N THR A 29 -22.87 -32.22 -46.11
CA THR A 29 -22.10 -32.64 -44.93
C THR A 29 -20.70 -32.04 -44.92
N LEU A 30 -20.02 -31.98 -46.07
CA LEU A 30 -18.72 -31.30 -46.18
C LEU A 30 -18.83 -29.80 -45.84
N HIS A 31 -19.89 -29.11 -46.29
CA HIS A 31 -20.10 -27.69 -45.98
C HIS A 31 -20.38 -27.46 -44.49
N LEU A 32 -21.16 -28.33 -43.84
CA LEU A 32 -21.42 -28.26 -42.41
C LEU A 32 -20.17 -28.56 -41.58
N GLU A 33 -19.37 -29.55 -41.97
CA GLU A 33 -18.09 -29.86 -41.32
C GLU A 33 -17.09 -28.71 -41.48
N LEU A 34 -16.96 -28.15 -42.68
CA LEU A 34 -16.13 -26.97 -42.94
C LEU A 34 -16.58 -25.75 -42.13
N PHE A 35 -17.89 -25.55 -41.98
CA PHE A 35 -18.45 -24.45 -41.18
C PHE A 35 -18.20 -24.65 -39.67
N LEU A 36 -18.35 -25.87 -39.16
CA LEU A 36 -18.02 -26.21 -37.76
C LEU A 36 -16.51 -26.06 -37.48
N ILE A 37 -15.65 -26.47 -38.41
CA ILE A 37 -14.20 -26.26 -38.31
C ILE A 37 -13.88 -24.76 -38.32
N TYR A 38 -14.46 -23.99 -39.24
CA TYR A 38 -14.23 -22.55 -39.35
C TYR A 38 -14.68 -21.78 -38.10
N THR A 39 -15.86 -22.08 -37.57
CA THR A 39 -16.37 -21.46 -36.34
C THR A 39 -15.55 -21.85 -35.11
N THR A 40 -15.09 -23.10 -35.03
CA THR A 40 -14.18 -23.56 -33.97
C THR A 40 -12.82 -22.86 -34.05
N ILE A 41 -12.25 -22.73 -35.26
CA ILE A 41 -11.01 -22.01 -35.50
C ILE A 41 -11.18 -20.53 -35.12
N LEU A 42 -12.26 -19.87 -35.53
CA LEU A 42 -12.53 -18.49 -35.15
C LEU A 42 -12.68 -18.31 -33.64
N TYR A 43 -13.38 -19.22 -32.95
CA TYR A 43 -13.50 -19.20 -31.50
C TYR A 43 -12.15 -19.36 -30.80
N TRP A 44 -11.31 -20.31 -31.26
CA TRP A 44 -9.96 -20.47 -30.75
C TRP A 44 -9.04 -19.30 -31.11
N LEU A 45 -9.19 -18.69 -32.29
CA LEU A 45 -8.48 -17.46 -32.65
C LEU A 45 -8.90 -16.29 -31.78
N GLU A 46 -10.19 -16.15 -31.47
CA GLU A 46 -10.70 -15.10 -30.61
C GLU A 46 -10.22 -15.28 -29.17
N LEU A 47 -10.22 -16.51 -28.65
CA LEU A 47 -9.61 -16.84 -27.36
C LEU A 47 -8.10 -16.61 -27.37
N TYR A 48 -7.40 -17.05 -28.41
CA TYR A 48 -5.96 -16.85 -28.55
C TYR A 48 -5.60 -15.37 -28.69
N ILE A 49 -6.40 -14.58 -29.41
CA ILE A 49 -6.24 -13.12 -29.51
C ILE A 49 -6.54 -12.46 -28.17
N LYS A 50 -7.58 -12.88 -27.43
CA LYS A 50 -7.85 -12.36 -26.07
C LYS A 50 -6.74 -12.71 -25.10
N ASP A 51 -6.21 -13.93 -25.14
CA ASP A 51 -5.07 -14.37 -24.33
C ASP A 51 -3.78 -13.67 -24.77
N PHE A 52 -3.54 -13.48 -26.07
CA PHE A 52 -2.41 -12.74 -26.62
C PHE A 52 -2.48 -11.23 -26.33
N LEU A 53 -3.68 -10.63 -26.34
CA LEU A 53 -3.92 -9.25 -25.92
C LEU A 53 -3.75 -9.09 -24.40
N ASN A 54 -4.13 -10.10 -23.60
CA ASN A 54 -3.82 -10.14 -22.17
C ASN A 54 -2.32 -10.35 -21.89
N LEU A 55 -1.64 -11.16 -22.70
CA LEU A 55 -0.21 -11.44 -22.61
C LEU A 55 0.64 -10.26 -23.11
N SER A 56 0.13 -9.45 -24.03
CA SER A 56 0.78 -8.20 -24.48
C SER A 56 0.48 -7.02 -23.55
N GLN A 57 -0.56 -7.09 -22.72
CA GLN A 57 -0.66 -6.29 -21.50
C GLN A 57 0.15 -6.93 -20.36
N ILE A 58 1.47 -7.01 -20.52
CA ILE A 58 2.35 -6.94 -19.34
C ILE A 58 2.21 -5.50 -18.84
N LYS A 59 1.11 -5.23 -18.14
CA LYS A 59 0.84 -3.96 -17.49
C LYS A 59 1.98 -3.75 -16.51
N MET A 60 2.90 -2.86 -16.86
CA MET A 60 4.08 -2.61 -16.03
C MET A 60 3.62 -2.28 -14.61
N SER A 61 4.17 -3.02 -13.65
CA SER A 61 3.70 -3.10 -12.26
C SER A 61 4.12 -1.87 -11.43
N ASN A 62 3.80 -0.67 -11.90
CA ASN A 62 4.22 0.59 -11.29
C ASN A 62 3.06 1.27 -10.58
N TYR A 63 2.84 0.90 -9.33
CA TYR A 63 1.70 1.37 -8.57
C TYR A 63 1.96 1.29 -7.07
N TRP A 64 1.05 1.87 -6.31
CA TRP A 64 0.95 1.70 -4.87
C TRP A 64 -0.11 0.66 -4.54
N LEU A 65 0.10 -0.05 -3.44
CA LEU A 65 -0.90 -0.88 -2.79
C LEU A 65 -1.08 -0.41 -1.35
N ASN A 66 -2.33 -0.21 -0.95
CA ASN A 66 -2.67 0.09 0.44
C ASN A 66 -2.95 -1.22 1.17
N ILE A 67 -1.97 -1.79 1.89
CA ILE A 67 -2.16 -3.08 2.57
C ILE A 67 -2.35 -2.84 4.07
N TYR A 68 -3.31 -3.50 4.69
CA TYR A 68 -3.45 -3.54 6.13
C TYR A 68 -2.54 -4.64 6.70
N LYS A 69 -1.56 -4.27 7.53
CA LYS A 69 -0.71 -5.20 8.25
C LYS A 69 -1.45 -5.72 9.49
N PRO A 70 -1.71 -7.03 9.62
CA PRO A 70 -2.19 -7.58 10.88
C PRO A 70 -1.12 -7.50 11.98
N ARG A 71 -1.57 -7.54 13.23
CA ARG A 71 -0.70 -7.72 14.41
C ARG A 71 0.02 -9.07 14.35
N GLY A 72 1.21 -9.16 14.93
CA GLY A 72 1.97 -10.41 15.07
C GLY A 72 2.90 -10.74 13.90
N ILE A 73 2.86 -9.98 12.79
CA ILE A 73 3.85 -10.12 11.71
C ILE A 73 4.68 -8.85 11.52
N SER A 74 5.93 -9.01 11.11
CA SER A 74 6.76 -7.86 10.74
C SER A 74 6.34 -7.26 9.39
N SER A 75 6.64 -5.98 9.18
CA SER A 75 6.44 -5.32 7.89
C SER A 75 7.17 -6.05 6.74
N ALA A 76 8.35 -6.63 7.01
CA ALA A 76 9.14 -7.37 6.02
C ALA A 76 8.49 -8.71 5.62
N ILE A 77 7.81 -9.37 6.56
CA ILE A 77 7.04 -10.58 6.27
C ILE A 77 5.87 -10.23 5.35
N LEU A 78 5.11 -9.17 5.66
CA LEU A 78 4.00 -8.74 4.80
C LEU A 78 4.47 -8.40 3.37
N VAL A 79 5.59 -7.67 3.24
CA VAL A 79 6.20 -7.38 1.93
C VAL A 79 6.56 -8.67 1.20
N SER A 80 7.12 -9.66 1.89
CA SER A 80 7.48 -10.96 1.30
C SER A 80 6.25 -11.74 0.81
N ILE A 81 5.14 -11.72 1.56
CA ILE A 81 3.87 -12.34 1.16
C ILE A 81 3.36 -11.69 -0.13
N VAL A 82 3.24 -10.36 -0.15
CA VAL A 82 2.75 -9.62 -1.33
C VAL A 82 3.69 -9.81 -2.52
N LYS A 83 5.01 -9.81 -2.31
CA LYS A 83 6.00 -10.08 -3.36
C LYS A 83 5.81 -11.46 -3.99
N LYS A 84 5.54 -12.49 -3.18
CA LYS A 84 5.29 -13.85 -3.66
C LYS A 84 4.07 -13.90 -4.58
N ILE A 85 2.99 -13.18 -4.24
CA ILE A 85 1.77 -13.09 -5.04
C ILE A 85 2.01 -12.36 -6.37
N LEU A 86 2.74 -11.24 -6.34
CA LEU A 86 2.99 -10.42 -7.54
C LEU A 86 4.07 -11.00 -8.48
N GLY A 87 4.94 -11.88 -7.97
CA GLY A 87 6.03 -12.49 -8.72
C GLY A 87 7.31 -11.64 -8.76
N LYS A 88 8.03 -11.66 -9.89
CA LYS A 88 9.32 -10.97 -10.06
C LYS A 88 9.14 -9.46 -10.24
N VAL A 89 8.78 -8.77 -9.17
CA VAL A 89 8.66 -7.30 -9.13
C VAL A 89 9.51 -6.70 -8.01
N LYS A 90 9.99 -5.47 -8.23
CA LYS A 90 10.58 -4.67 -7.16
C LYS A 90 9.46 -4.19 -6.24
N ILE A 91 9.62 -4.33 -4.93
CA ILE A 91 8.63 -3.87 -3.95
C ILE A 91 9.33 -3.31 -2.72
N GLY A 92 8.74 -2.28 -2.11
CA GLY A 92 9.17 -1.71 -0.84
C GLY A 92 7.98 -1.12 -0.09
N HIS A 93 8.17 -0.71 1.17
CA HIS A 93 7.11 -0.11 2.00
C HIS A 93 7.49 1.29 2.47
N ALA A 94 6.49 2.15 2.72
CA ALA A 94 6.69 3.55 3.10
C ALA A 94 6.54 3.82 4.61
N GLY A 95 7.29 3.07 5.41
CA GLY A 95 7.34 3.25 6.87
C GLY A 95 7.00 1.97 7.62
N THR A 96 7.96 1.49 8.41
CA THR A 96 7.83 0.27 9.22
C THR A 96 6.70 0.43 10.24
N LEU A 97 5.94 -0.64 10.45
CA LEU A 97 5.14 -0.88 11.65
C LEU A 97 5.83 -1.95 12.49
N ASP A 98 5.79 -1.74 13.80
CA ASP A 98 6.21 -2.73 14.79
C ASP A 98 5.41 -4.03 14.63
N VAL A 99 5.97 -5.15 15.09
CA VAL A 99 5.30 -6.48 15.00
C VAL A 99 3.96 -6.45 15.72
N GLU A 100 3.95 -5.78 16.87
CA GLU A 100 2.82 -5.58 17.77
C GLU A 100 1.79 -4.56 17.31
N ALA A 101 2.15 -3.72 16.35
CA ALA A 101 1.23 -2.78 15.74
C ALA A 101 0.46 -3.43 14.58
N GLU A 102 -0.70 -2.89 14.27
CA GLU A 102 -1.44 -3.20 13.06
C GLU A 102 -1.76 -1.92 12.26
N GLY A 103 -2.38 -2.07 11.09
CA GLY A 103 -2.88 -0.94 10.32
C GLY A 103 -2.22 -0.73 8.97
N VAL A 104 -2.42 0.45 8.42
CA VAL A 104 -2.05 0.85 7.05
C VAL A 104 -0.54 0.74 6.81
N LEU A 105 -0.16 0.00 5.77
CA LEU A 105 1.20 -0.13 5.26
C LEU A 105 1.21 0.04 3.73
N PRO A 106 1.47 1.26 3.22
CA PRO A 106 1.59 1.49 1.79
C PRO A 106 2.81 0.76 1.23
N LEU A 107 2.59 -0.04 0.19
CA LEU A 107 3.62 -0.74 -0.57
C LEU A 107 3.77 -0.09 -1.93
N ALA A 108 5.01 0.16 -2.33
CA ALA A 108 5.35 0.66 -3.65
C ALA A 108 5.84 -0.50 -4.51
N VAL A 109 5.27 -0.66 -5.70
CA VAL A 109 5.65 -1.69 -6.67
C VAL A 109 6.33 -1.04 -7.89
N GLY A 110 7.40 -1.67 -8.37
CA GLY A 110 8.17 -1.22 -9.52
C GLY A 110 8.80 0.16 -9.31
N GLU A 111 8.55 1.05 -10.26
CA GLU A 111 9.06 2.42 -10.29
C GLU A 111 8.50 3.30 -9.17
N ALA A 112 7.33 2.95 -8.60
CA ALA A 112 6.78 3.66 -7.44
C ALA A 112 7.73 3.60 -6.23
N THR A 113 8.63 2.61 -6.17
CA THR A 113 9.65 2.52 -5.11
C THR A 113 10.58 3.75 -5.05
N LYS A 114 10.73 4.50 -6.14
CA LYS A 114 11.50 5.75 -6.18
C LYS A 114 10.85 6.88 -5.36
N LEU A 115 9.54 6.77 -5.09
CA LEU A 115 8.75 7.76 -4.35
C LEU A 115 8.57 7.46 -2.85
N ILE A 116 9.08 6.31 -2.36
CA ILE A 116 8.97 5.90 -0.95
C ILE A 116 9.43 7.00 0.02
N GLN A 117 10.52 7.72 -0.31
CA GLN A 117 11.05 8.75 0.58
C GLN A 117 10.11 9.93 0.77
N LEU A 118 9.31 10.30 -0.23
CA LEU A 118 8.30 11.35 -0.09
C LEU A 118 7.20 10.90 0.87
N LEU A 119 6.70 9.67 0.71
CA LEU A 119 5.63 9.14 1.55
C LEU A 119 6.09 8.85 3.00
N ILE A 120 7.37 8.50 3.21
CA ILE A 120 7.97 8.42 4.56
C ILE A 120 7.90 9.77 5.29
N ASN A 121 7.87 10.90 4.56
CA ASN A 121 7.75 12.23 5.15
C ASN A 121 6.31 12.71 5.35
N ALA A 122 5.31 12.03 4.77
CA ALA A 122 3.90 12.39 4.93
C ALA A 122 3.45 12.34 6.40
N ARG A 123 2.31 12.95 6.72
CA ARG A 123 1.70 12.79 8.04
C ARG A 123 1.17 11.37 8.25
N LYS A 124 1.12 10.94 9.50
CA LYS A 124 0.55 9.64 9.90
C LYS A 124 -0.48 9.85 10.98
N ALA A 125 -1.52 9.02 10.97
CA ALA A 125 -2.49 8.98 12.06
C ALA A 125 -2.51 7.60 12.72
N TYR A 126 -2.70 7.61 14.03
CA TYR A 126 -2.70 6.41 14.87
C TYR A 126 -3.85 6.46 15.87
N ILE A 127 -4.37 5.28 16.18
CA ILE A 127 -5.16 5.04 17.38
C ILE A 127 -4.34 4.08 18.25
N PHE A 128 -4.19 4.39 19.52
CA PHE A 128 -3.41 3.59 20.44
C PHE A 128 -4.00 3.59 21.85
N THR A 129 -3.83 2.48 22.55
CA THR A 129 -4.34 2.32 23.92
C THR A 129 -3.17 2.28 24.88
N VAL A 130 -3.18 3.16 25.87
CA VAL A 130 -2.18 3.25 26.95
C VAL A 130 -2.73 2.57 28.19
N LYS A 131 -1.94 1.67 28.79
CA LYS A 131 -2.18 1.12 30.13
C LYS A 131 -1.37 1.92 31.13
N PHE A 132 -2.02 2.50 32.13
CA PHE A 132 -1.36 3.28 33.19
C PHE A 132 -0.92 2.42 34.38
N GLY A 133 0.00 2.97 35.17
CA GLY A 133 0.52 2.38 36.41
C GLY A 133 1.73 1.45 36.22
N THR A 134 2.12 1.15 34.98
CA THR A 134 3.20 0.20 34.69
C THR A 134 4.08 0.71 33.55
N GLN A 135 5.37 0.43 33.61
CA GLN A 135 6.32 0.65 32.52
C GLN A 135 6.94 -0.68 32.07
N THR A 136 7.13 -0.83 30.77
CA THR A 136 7.85 -1.97 30.17
C THR A 136 9.13 -1.51 29.48
N ASP A 137 10.11 -2.40 29.34
CA ASP A 137 11.39 -2.12 28.66
C ASP A 137 11.25 -1.80 27.16
N SER A 138 10.21 -2.31 26.51
CA SER A 138 9.92 -2.09 25.09
C SER A 138 8.89 -0.99 24.83
N GLY A 139 8.29 -0.40 25.88
CA GLY A 139 7.18 0.55 25.77
C GLY A 139 5.88 -0.02 25.19
N ASP A 140 5.79 -1.34 25.03
CA ASP A 140 4.61 -2.06 24.59
C ASP A 140 4.36 -3.32 25.42
N TYR A 141 3.23 -3.97 25.16
CA TYR A 141 2.79 -5.15 25.89
C TYR A 141 3.67 -6.39 25.74
N ALA A 142 4.57 -6.42 24.75
CA ALA A 142 5.50 -7.54 24.56
C ALA A 142 6.74 -7.41 25.47
N GLY A 143 6.94 -6.24 26.08
CA GLY A 143 8.05 -5.96 26.98
C GLY A 143 7.89 -6.55 28.37
N LYS A 144 9.01 -6.60 29.09
CA LYS A 144 9.03 -6.98 30.51
C LYS A 144 8.71 -5.77 31.36
N VAL A 145 7.93 -5.98 32.42
CA VAL A 145 7.66 -4.94 33.43
C VAL A 145 8.97 -4.58 34.12
N ILE A 146 9.29 -3.28 34.16
CA ILE A 146 10.50 -2.74 34.80
C ILE A 146 10.21 -1.76 35.93
N ALA A 147 9.00 -1.19 35.97
CA ALA A 147 8.57 -0.31 37.05
C ALA A 147 7.04 -0.29 37.15
N THR A 148 6.54 0.03 38.34
CA THR A 148 5.12 0.22 38.63
C THR A 148 4.92 1.48 39.48
N LYS A 149 3.73 2.05 39.39
CA LYS A 149 3.31 3.21 40.19
C LYS A 149 1.84 3.10 40.53
N ASP A 150 1.49 3.34 41.79
CA ASP A 150 0.12 3.16 42.28
C ASP A 150 -0.85 4.21 41.74
N TYR A 151 -0.34 5.39 41.41
CA TYR A 151 -1.17 6.48 40.92
C TYR A 151 -1.63 6.24 39.47
N ILE A 152 -2.94 6.14 39.30
CA ILE A 152 -3.63 6.07 38.01
C ILE A 152 -4.30 7.42 37.75
N PRO A 153 -4.09 8.06 36.59
CA PRO A 153 -4.75 9.32 36.27
C PRO A 153 -6.27 9.18 36.20
N SER A 154 -7.00 10.23 36.53
CA SER A 154 -8.43 10.36 36.28
C SER A 154 -8.75 10.51 34.79
N GLN A 155 -10.03 10.32 34.44
CA GLN A 155 -10.51 10.61 33.09
C GLN A 155 -10.22 12.06 32.70
N GLU A 156 -10.51 13.03 33.56
CA GLU A 156 -10.30 14.45 33.28
C GLU A 156 -8.83 14.76 32.97
N GLU A 157 -7.90 14.16 33.70
CA GLU A 157 -6.47 14.29 33.49
C GLU A 157 -6.01 13.70 32.15
N ALA A 158 -6.48 12.49 31.83
CA ALA A 158 -6.19 11.83 30.54
C ALA A 158 -6.68 12.65 29.34
N TYR A 159 -7.78 13.39 29.48
CA TYR A 159 -8.29 14.27 28.43
C TYR A 159 -7.49 15.57 28.37
N ALA A 160 -7.24 16.22 29.51
CA ALA A 160 -6.59 17.52 29.58
C ALA A 160 -5.12 17.49 29.12
N VAL A 161 -4.40 16.39 29.37
CA VAL A 161 -2.97 16.27 29.05
C VAL A 161 -2.66 16.44 27.56
N CYS A 162 -3.60 16.07 26.68
CA CYS A 162 -3.39 16.03 25.23
C CYS A 162 -2.89 17.38 24.68
N SER A 163 -3.44 18.49 25.19
CA SER A 163 -3.11 19.85 24.76
C SER A 163 -1.63 20.20 24.92
N LYS A 164 -0.93 19.60 25.91
CA LYS A 164 0.49 19.87 26.19
C LYS A 164 1.43 19.32 25.11
N PHE A 165 0.96 18.36 24.32
CA PHE A 165 1.77 17.66 23.33
C PHE A 165 1.50 18.13 21.90
N ILE A 166 0.46 18.93 21.65
CA ILE A 166 0.18 19.48 20.33
C ILE A 166 1.25 20.52 19.97
N GLY A 167 1.78 20.43 18.75
CA GLY A 167 2.86 21.27 18.26
C GLY A 167 4.20 20.55 18.21
N ASN A 168 5.29 21.30 18.38
CA ASN A 168 6.64 20.74 18.31
C ASN A 168 7.02 20.07 19.63
N VAL A 169 7.36 18.79 19.55
CA VAL A 169 7.75 17.96 20.70
C VAL A 169 9.14 17.36 20.44
N THR A 170 9.95 17.27 21.49
CA THR A 170 11.21 16.55 21.45
C THR A 170 11.00 15.16 22.04
N GLN A 171 11.26 14.11 21.27
CA GLN A 171 11.21 12.72 21.73
C GLN A 171 12.60 12.10 21.75
N ILE A 172 12.85 11.25 22.75
CA ILE A 172 13.97 10.32 22.74
C ILE A 172 13.41 8.95 22.34
N PRO A 173 13.70 8.45 21.13
CA PRO A 173 13.21 7.13 20.71
C PRO A 173 13.72 6.03 21.64
N GLN A 174 12.94 4.96 21.79
CA GLN A 174 13.35 3.79 22.56
C GLN A 174 14.42 2.95 21.85
N ALA A 175 15.20 2.21 22.63
CA ALA A 175 16.25 1.30 22.14
C ALA A 175 15.70 0.22 21.20
N PHE A 176 14.47 -0.25 21.41
CA PHE A 176 13.75 -1.17 20.52
C PHE A 176 13.17 -0.49 19.28
N SER A 177 14.01 0.25 18.55
CA SER A 177 13.62 0.95 17.32
C SER A 177 14.43 0.47 16.11
N ALA A 178 13.89 0.72 14.92
CA ALA A 178 14.60 0.48 13.67
C ALA A 178 15.69 1.54 13.39
N LEU A 179 16.01 2.46 14.30
CA LEU A 179 17.09 3.43 14.07
C LEU A 179 18.44 2.74 13.96
N LYS A 180 19.38 3.33 13.22
CA LYS A 180 20.75 2.83 13.16
C LYS A 180 21.63 3.64 14.11
N VAL A 181 22.37 2.94 14.98
CA VAL A 181 23.45 3.48 15.81
C VAL A 181 24.73 2.82 15.31
N ASN A 182 25.69 3.64 14.87
CA ASN A 182 26.96 3.18 14.28
C ASN A 182 26.79 2.10 13.19
N GLY A 183 25.77 2.27 12.32
CA GLY A 183 25.48 1.36 11.21
C GLY A 183 24.60 0.15 11.56
N VAL A 184 24.41 -0.17 12.84
CA VAL A 184 23.62 -1.32 13.34
C VAL A 184 22.25 -0.87 13.84
N ARG A 185 21.20 -1.67 13.63
CA ARG A 185 19.85 -1.34 14.12
C ARG A 185 19.81 -1.36 15.66
N ALA A 186 19.20 -0.35 16.27
CA ALA A 186 19.11 -0.17 17.71
C ALA A 186 18.45 -1.38 18.41
N TYR A 187 17.34 -1.90 17.86
CA TYR A 187 16.70 -3.09 18.42
C TYR A 187 17.60 -4.33 18.45
N LYS A 188 18.57 -4.43 17.52
CA LYS A 188 19.52 -5.55 17.51
C LYS A 188 20.48 -5.44 18.69
N LEU A 189 21.00 -4.24 18.95
CA LEU A 189 21.88 -3.95 20.08
C LEU A 189 21.15 -4.13 21.42
N ALA A 190 19.91 -3.66 21.52
CA ALA A 190 19.08 -3.82 22.72
C ALA A 190 18.83 -5.30 23.07
N ARG A 191 18.54 -6.14 22.06
CA ARG A 191 18.41 -7.60 22.24
C ARG A 191 19.69 -8.31 22.64
N GLU A 192 20.85 -7.73 22.29
CA GLU A 192 22.17 -8.19 22.73
C GLU A 192 22.53 -7.67 24.14
N GLY A 193 21.62 -6.94 24.81
CA GLY A 193 21.85 -6.36 26.13
C GLY A 193 22.80 -5.17 26.14
N LYS A 194 23.13 -4.61 24.98
CA LYS A 194 24.01 -3.43 24.87
C LYS A 194 23.20 -2.17 25.10
N GLU A 195 23.78 -1.25 25.87
CA GLU A 195 23.22 0.09 26.07
C GLU A 195 23.18 0.84 24.72
N VAL A 196 22.04 1.45 24.42
CA VAL A 196 21.82 2.18 23.17
C VAL A 196 21.45 3.63 23.50
N GLU A 197 22.41 4.52 23.36
CA GLU A 197 22.16 5.96 23.50
C GLU A 197 21.54 6.50 22.20
N LEU A 198 20.30 6.98 22.28
CA LEU A 198 19.57 7.52 21.14
C LEU A 198 19.44 9.03 21.24
N LYS A 199 19.79 9.72 20.14
CA LYS A 199 19.70 11.18 20.07
C LYS A 199 18.24 11.64 20.07
N PRO A 200 17.91 12.72 20.81
CA PRO A 200 16.59 13.36 20.73
C PRO A 200 16.23 13.77 19.30
N ARG A 201 14.94 13.78 19.00
CA ARG A 201 14.40 14.16 17.69
C ARG A 201 13.20 15.08 17.85
N ASN A 202 13.19 16.12 17.01
CA ASN A 202 12.03 16.99 16.89
C ASN A 202 10.98 16.33 16.02
N ILE A 203 9.77 16.27 16.55
CA ILE A 203 8.57 15.82 15.87
C ILE A 203 7.50 16.90 16.00
N THR A 204 6.46 16.78 15.20
CA THR A 204 5.27 17.62 15.33
C THR A 204 4.06 16.73 15.53
N ILE A 205 3.31 16.98 16.61
CA ILE A 205 1.98 16.41 16.83
C ILE A 205 0.98 17.45 16.32
N TYR A 206 0.24 17.11 15.28
CA TYR A 206 -0.74 18.01 14.67
C TYR A 206 -2.09 17.94 15.39
N ASP A 207 -2.46 16.74 15.86
CA ASP A 207 -3.67 16.50 16.64
C ASP A 207 -3.39 15.38 17.66
N LEU A 208 -3.99 15.50 18.84
CA LEU A 208 -3.95 14.50 19.89
C LEU A 208 -5.21 14.59 20.73
N LYS A 209 -5.92 13.48 20.88
CA LYS A 209 -7.19 13.40 21.61
C LYS A 209 -7.27 12.11 22.41
N CYS A 210 -7.74 12.20 23.64
CA CYS A 210 -8.25 11.03 24.36
C CYS A 210 -9.67 10.76 23.87
N LEU A 211 -9.89 9.58 23.29
CA LEU A 211 -11.18 9.14 22.74
C LEU A 211 -12.05 8.48 23.81
N ASN A 212 -11.41 7.74 24.73
CA ASN A 212 -12.10 7.01 25.78
C ASN A 212 -11.15 6.75 26.96
N PHE A 213 -11.69 6.70 28.17
CA PHE A 213 -10.99 6.27 29.37
C PHE A 213 -11.76 5.13 30.05
N ASP A 214 -11.06 4.10 30.48
CA ASP A 214 -11.60 2.98 31.25
C ASP A 214 -10.89 2.93 32.61
N GLU A 215 -11.58 3.43 33.63
CA GLU A 215 -11.09 3.48 35.01
C GLU A 215 -10.81 2.09 35.58
N LYS A 216 -11.69 1.13 35.31
CA LYS A 216 -11.58 -0.24 35.84
C LYS A 216 -10.31 -0.91 35.35
N ASN A 217 -9.98 -0.70 34.09
CA ASN A 217 -8.78 -1.27 33.48
C ASN A 217 -7.58 -0.31 33.52
N ALA A 218 -7.70 0.91 34.06
CA ALA A 218 -6.65 1.93 34.04
C ALA A 218 -6.07 2.14 32.63
N THR A 219 -6.94 2.28 31.63
CA THR A 219 -6.54 2.42 30.22
C THR A 219 -7.18 3.61 29.55
N ALA A 220 -6.46 4.25 28.62
CA ALA A 220 -7.01 5.30 27.77
C ALA A 220 -6.71 5.06 26.30
N ILE A 221 -7.70 5.30 25.43
CA ILE A 221 -7.57 5.22 23.98
C ILE A 221 -7.30 6.62 23.45
N TYR A 222 -6.21 6.79 22.74
CA TYR A 222 -5.82 8.05 22.12
C TYR A 222 -5.84 7.97 20.60
N TYR A 223 -6.17 9.10 19.98
CA TYR A 223 -5.92 9.38 18.57
C TYR A 223 -4.78 10.39 18.45
N THR A 224 -3.88 10.22 17.49
CA THR A 224 -2.91 11.26 17.13
C THR A 224 -2.68 11.34 15.63
N GLU A 225 -2.53 12.57 15.13
CA GLU A 225 -1.92 12.87 13.83
C GLU A 225 -0.54 13.47 14.06
N CYS A 226 0.49 12.91 13.43
CA CYS A 226 1.87 13.27 13.72
C CYS A 226 2.77 13.29 12.48
N SER A 227 3.93 13.94 12.62
CA SER A 227 4.98 13.96 11.61
C SER A 227 5.66 12.60 11.44
N LYS A 228 6.59 12.51 10.49
CA LYS A 228 7.51 11.38 10.40
C LYS A 228 8.34 11.24 11.69
N GLY A 229 8.76 10.02 11.99
CA GLY A 229 9.72 9.76 13.06
C GLY A 229 9.15 9.80 14.48
N THR A 230 7.86 10.09 14.65
CA THR A 230 7.14 9.95 15.93
C THR A 230 7.11 8.49 16.36
N TYR A 231 7.51 8.25 17.62
CA TYR A 231 7.40 6.95 18.26
C TYR A 231 6.19 6.98 19.18
N ILE A 232 5.13 6.24 18.82
CA ILE A 232 3.88 6.22 19.60
C ILE A 232 4.10 5.59 20.98
N ARG A 233 5.02 4.62 21.09
CA ARG A 233 5.43 4.03 22.38
C ARG A 233 6.05 5.08 23.31
N THR A 234 6.97 5.89 22.79
CA THR A 234 7.54 7.03 23.53
C THR A 234 6.46 8.07 23.87
N LEU A 235 5.54 8.39 22.93
CA LEU A 235 4.45 9.32 23.20
C LEU A 235 3.55 8.85 24.36
N ALA A 236 3.24 7.56 24.42
CA ALA A 236 2.46 6.98 25.51
C ALA A 236 3.17 7.07 26.87
N GLU A 237 4.48 6.80 26.90
CA GLU A 237 5.30 6.97 28.10
C GLU A 237 5.34 8.45 28.54
N ASP A 238 5.60 9.37 27.62
CA ASP A 238 5.67 10.80 27.91
C ASP A 238 4.32 11.32 28.44
N LEU A 239 3.20 10.88 27.85
CA LEU A 239 1.85 11.20 28.33
C LEU A 239 1.67 10.75 29.78
N ALA A 240 1.99 9.49 30.08
CA ALA A 240 1.85 8.94 31.42
C ALA A 240 2.76 9.64 32.44
N LEU A 241 4.02 9.90 32.08
CA LEU A 241 4.97 10.61 32.94
C LEU A 241 4.52 12.04 33.25
N SER A 242 3.96 12.74 32.26
CA SER A 242 3.43 14.10 32.45
C SER A 242 2.21 14.18 33.38
N LEU A 243 1.52 13.04 33.55
CA LEU A 243 0.45 12.82 34.51
C LEU A 243 0.95 12.26 35.84
N GLN A 244 2.28 12.21 36.05
CA GLN A 244 2.88 11.59 37.24
C GLN A 244 2.53 10.10 37.40
N SER A 245 2.21 9.40 36.32
CA SER A 245 2.03 7.95 36.29
C SER A 245 3.15 7.28 35.49
N LEU A 246 2.99 6.00 35.19
CA LEU A 246 3.76 5.25 34.21
C LEU A 246 2.79 4.68 33.18
N GLY A 247 3.26 4.38 31.97
CA GLY A 247 2.39 3.74 30.99
C GLY A 247 3.14 3.13 29.82
N PHE A 248 2.45 2.23 29.13
CA PHE A 248 2.94 1.56 27.93
C PHE A 248 1.78 1.26 26.97
N VAL A 249 2.11 0.97 25.71
CA VAL A 249 1.10 0.72 24.67
C VAL A 249 0.64 -0.73 24.69
N ILE A 250 -0.66 -0.97 24.85
CA ILE A 250 -1.26 -2.32 24.76
C ILE A 250 -1.87 -2.63 23.37
N GLU A 251 -2.26 -1.58 22.65
CA GLU A 251 -2.79 -1.68 21.29
C GLU A 251 -2.29 -0.50 20.46
N LEU A 252 -1.88 -0.76 19.22
CA LEU A 252 -1.40 0.27 18.31
C LEU A 252 -1.89 -0.02 16.89
N ARG A 253 -2.70 0.88 16.35
CA ARG A 253 -3.21 0.81 14.99
C ARG A 253 -2.87 2.08 14.22
N ARG A 254 -2.14 1.95 13.11
CA ARG A 254 -1.92 3.06 12.18
C ARG A 254 -3.10 3.17 11.23
N THR A 255 -3.90 4.22 11.37
CA THR A 255 -5.12 4.43 10.60
C THR A 255 -4.86 5.14 9.27
N GLN A 256 -3.75 5.89 9.16
CA GLN A 256 -3.43 6.66 7.95
C GLN A 256 -1.92 6.87 7.72
N VAL A 257 -1.53 6.92 6.45
CA VAL A 257 -0.22 7.41 5.96
C VAL A 257 -0.46 8.28 4.73
N GLY A 258 -0.32 9.61 4.84
CA GLY A 258 -0.64 10.52 3.73
C GLY A 258 -2.05 10.26 3.19
N ILE A 259 -2.16 9.98 1.89
CA ILE A 259 -3.44 9.66 1.22
C ILE A 259 -4.01 8.27 1.56
N PHE A 260 -3.20 7.38 2.14
CA PHE A 260 -3.57 5.99 2.39
C PHE A 260 -4.29 5.87 3.73
N LYS A 261 -5.57 5.51 3.70
CA LYS A 261 -6.44 5.35 4.89
C LYS A 261 -6.84 3.89 5.11
N GLU A 262 -7.15 3.52 6.36
CA GLU A 262 -7.50 2.15 6.74
C GLU A 262 -8.81 1.63 6.12
N GLU A 263 -9.74 2.54 5.82
CA GLU A 263 -11.02 2.25 5.17
C GLU A 263 -10.83 1.62 3.78
N ASN A 264 -9.77 2.04 3.07
CA ASN A 264 -9.44 1.59 1.72
C ASN A 264 -8.26 0.60 1.71
N ALA A 265 -7.88 0.06 2.88
CA ALA A 265 -6.76 -0.87 2.98
C ALA A 265 -7.19 -2.32 2.69
N ILE A 266 -6.42 -2.97 1.82
CA ILE A 266 -6.56 -4.38 1.47
C ILE A 266 -6.12 -5.22 2.68
N ARG A 267 -7.05 -6.02 3.22
CA ARG A 267 -6.78 -6.98 4.30
C ARG A 267 -6.52 -8.34 3.69
N ILE A 268 -5.32 -8.88 3.93
CA ILE A 268 -4.92 -10.22 3.48
C ILE A 268 -5.07 -11.15 4.69
N LYS A 269 -6.11 -11.99 4.72
CA LYS A 269 -6.29 -12.96 5.81
C LYS A 269 -5.45 -14.22 5.58
N SER A 270 -5.38 -14.67 4.33
CA SER A 270 -4.53 -15.78 3.88
C SER A 270 -3.87 -15.44 2.54
N PRO A 271 -2.64 -15.90 2.26
CA PRO A 271 -2.04 -15.80 0.93
C PRO A 271 -2.87 -16.44 -0.18
N ASP A 272 -3.66 -17.47 0.14
CA ASP A 272 -4.47 -18.20 -0.84
C ASP A 272 -5.78 -17.44 -1.18
N GLU A 273 -6.17 -16.47 -0.36
CA GLU A 273 -7.39 -15.66 -0.55
C GLU A 273 -7.19 -14.48 -1.52
N ILE A 274 -5.95 -14.18 -1.92
CA ILE A 274 -5.66 -13.00 -2.74
C ILE A 274 -4.85 -13.35 -3.98
N THR A 275 -5.38 -12.96 -5.13
CA THR A 275 -4.72 -13.15 -6.42
C THR A 275 -3.98 -11.89 -6.85
N LYS A 276 -3.03 -12.05 -7.77
CA LYS A 276 -2.35 -10.91 -8.41
C LYS A 276 -3.34 -9.93 -9.03
N ASN A 277 -4.35 -10.43 -9.75
CA ASN A 277 -5.36 -9.58 -10.40
C ASN A 277 -6.13 -8.74 -9.36
N SER A 278 -6.52 -9.34 -8.23
CA SER A 278 -7.22 -8.62 -7.16
C SER A 278 -6.39 -7.49 -6.54
N LEU A 279 -5.07 -7.67 -6.42
CA LEU A 279 -4.17 -6.60 -6.00
C LEU A 279 -4.07 -5.49 -7.05
N GLU A 280 -3.95 -5.86 -8.32
CA GLU A 280 -3.81 -4.91 -9.43
C GLU A 280 -5.09 -4.09 -9.68
N GLU A 281 -6.27 -4.67 -9.47
CA GLU A 281 -7.55 -3.96 -9.50
C GLU A 281 -7.66 -2.87 -8.43
N LYS A 282 -7.04 -3.09 -7.27
CA LYS A 282 -7.01 -2.13 -6.15
C LYS A 282 -5.74 -1.28 -6.14
N SER A 283 -4.99 -1.29 -7.23
CA SER A 283 -3.77 -0.51 -7.35
C SER A 283 -4.06 0.98 -7.41
N ILE A 284 -3.17 1.76 -6.81
CA ILE A 284 -3.24 3.22 -6.77
C ILE A 284 -2.13 3.76 -7.68
N LYS A 285 -2.47 4.73 -8.53
CA LYS A 285 -1.53 5.32 -9.51
C LYS A 285 -0.28 5.86 -8.83
N ILE A 286 0.87 5.77 -9.51
CA ILE A 286 2.17 6.19 -8.95
C ILE A 286 2.17 7.66 -8.52
N GLU A 287 1.55 8.52 -9.32
CA GLU A 287 1.44 9.97 -9.12
C GLU A 287 0.42 10.38 -8.05
N ALA A 288 -0.39 9.45 -7.51
CA ALA A 288 -1.43 9.79 -6.55
C ALA A 288 -0.89 10.48 -5.28
N ILE A 289 0.35 10.17 -4.88
CA ILE A 289 0.98 10.80 -3.71
C ILE A 289 1.57 12.20 -4.02
N LEU A 290 1.47 12.65 -5.26
CA LEU A 290 2.02 13.92 -5.76
C LEU A 290 0.93 14.96 -6.02
N ASP A 291 -0.31 14.71 -5.58
CA ASP A 291 -1.48 15.56 -5.88
C ASP A 291 -1.28 17.03 -5.43
N ASP A 292 -0.68 17.22 -4.26
CA ASP A 292 -0.36 18.56 -3.71
C ASP A 292 0.99 19.13 -4.19
N ILE A 293 1.60 18.54 -5.22
CA ILE A 293 2.92 18.94 -5.74
C ILE A 293 2.75 19.50 -7.16
N LEU A 294 3.38 20.66 -7.41
CA LEU A 294 3.38 21.32 -8.71
C LEU A 294 3.77 20.34 -9.84
N VAL A 295 2.99 20.36 -10.92
CA VAL A 295 3.27 19.64 -12.16
C VAL A 295 3.67 20.59 -13.27
N LEU A 296 4.68 20.21 -14.06
CA LEU A 296 5.00 20.86 -15.34
C LEU A 296 4.92 19.83 -16.46
N ASP A 297 4.34 20.22 -17.60
CA ASP A 297 4.27 19.38 -18.79
C ASP A 297 5.52 19.59 -19.66
N ALA A 298 6.18 18.49 -20.03
CA ALA A 298 7.34 18.49 -20.90
C ALA A 298 6.95 18.30 -22.37
N THR A 299 7.61 19.04 -23.24
CA THR A 299 7.68 18.79 -24.69
C THR A 299 8.51 17.54 -24.98
N ASP A 300 8.46 17.02 -26.22
CA ASP A 300 9.26 15.86 -26.64
C ASP A 300 10.77 16.10 -26.42
N SER A 301 11.27 17.30 -26.76
CA SER A 301 12.69 17.67 -26.58
C SER A 301 13.09 17.69 -25.10
N GLN A 302 12.28 18.31 -24.25
CA GLN A 302 12.51 18.35 -22.80
C GLN A 302 12.47 16.95 -22.19
N ALA A 303 11.53 16.11 -22.61
CA ALA A 303 11.43 14.74 -22.14
C ALA A 303 12.68 13.92 -22.50
N GLN A 304 13.20 14.10 -23.71
CA GLN A 304 14.45 13.46 -24.15
C GLN A 304 15.65 13.94 -23.32
N GLN A 305 15.78 15.25 -23.11
CA GLN A 305 16.83 15.84 -22.27
C GLN A 305 16.80 15.26 -20.85
N ILE A 306 15.63 15.20 -20.22
CA ILE A 306 15.46 14.66 -18.87
C ILE A 306 15.85 13.18 -18.82
N LYS A 307 15.43 12.37 -19.80
CA LYS A 307 15.76 10.94 -19.87
C LYS A 307 17.27 10.69 -19.96
N TYR A 308 18.00 11.54 -20.67
CA TYR A 308 19.46 11.47 -20.80
C TYR A 308 20.22 12.25 -19.72
N GLY A 309 19.55 12.79 -18.71
CA GLY A 309 20.19 13.53 -17.61
C GLY A 309 20.78 14.89 -18.03
N GLN A 310 20.30 15.47 -19.13
CA GLN A 310 20.74 16.76 -19.62
C GLN A 310 20.00 17.91 -18.91
N LYS A 311 20.57 19.12 -18.98
CA LYS A 311 19.88 20.33 -18.54
C LYS A 311 18.64 20.55 -19.39
N CYS A 312 17.53 20.85 -18.72
CA CYS A 312 16.23 21.06 -19.33
C CYS A 312 15.65 22.36 -18.79
N LEU A 313 15.28 23.29 -19.67
CA LEU A 313 14.68 24.58 -19.28
C LEU A 313 13.16 24.48 -19.38
N PHE A 314 12.45 25.01 -18.38
CA PHE A 314 11.01 25.20 -18.39
C PHE A 314 10.68 26.69 -18.39
N ASN A 315 9.64 27.10 -19.11
CA ASN A 315 9.15 28.47 -19.03
C ASN A 315 8.35 28.66 -17.72
N TYR A 316 9.08 28.73 -16.61
CA TYR A 316 8.52 28.93 -15.27
C TYR A 316 9.54 29.71 -14.44
N GLU A 317 9.13 30.88 -13.95
CA GLU A 317 10.05 31.88 -13.40
C GLU A 317 10.42 31.64 -11.93
N LYS A 318 9.54 30.98 -11.17
CA LYS A 318 9.75 30.78 -9.73
C LYS A 318 10.61 29.55 -9.47
N ASP A 319 11.53 29.68 -8.52
CA ASP A 319 12.26 28.53 -7.98
C ASP A 319 11.32 27.63 -7.18
N VAL A 320 11.45 26.32 -7.39
CA VAL A 320 10.59 25.31 -6.76
C VAL A 320 11.44 24.16 -6.24
N ASN A 321 11.35 23.89 -4.94
CA ASN A 321 12.16 22.86 -4.28
C ASN A 321 11.76 21.43 -4.66
N LEU A 322 10.48 21.21 -4.95
CA LEU A 322 9.95 19.93 -5.38
C LEU A 322 8.79 20.13 -6.35
N LEU A 323 8.93 19.58 -7.54
CA LEU A 323 7.89 19.46 -8.56
C LEU A 323 8.00 18.11 -9.25
N TRP A 324 6.97 17.75 -10.00
CA TRP A 324 7.02 16.62 -10.91
C TRP A 324 6.79 17.04 -12.36
N VAL A 325 7.42 16.33 -13.27
CA VAL A 325 7.31 16.55 -14.71
C VAL A 325 6.45 15.47 -15.30
N ARG A 326 5.46 15.87 -16.10
CA ARG A 326 4.57 15.01 -16.85
C ARG A 326 4.93 15.07 -18.33
N TYR A 327 4.89 13.93 -19.01
CA TYR A 327 5.11 13.85 -20.45
C TYR A 327 4.06 12.91 -21.05
N LYS A 328 3.29 13.42 -22.02
CA LYS A 328 2.18 12.68 -22.67
C LYS A 328 1.22 12.04 -21.64
N GLY A 329 0.88 12.80 -20.60
CA GLY A 329 -0.03 12.36 -19.54
C GLY A 329 0.56 11.44 -18.49
N VAL A 330 1.84 11.06 -18.59
CA VAL A 330 2.50 10.10 -17.67
C VAL A 330 3.60 10.79 -16.86
N LEU A 331 3.78 10.37 -15.60
CA LEU A 331 4.88 10.83 -14.74
C LEU A 331 6.24 10.50 -15.38
N LEU A 332 7.04 11.53 -15.64
CA LEU A 332 8.37 11.41 -16.22
C LEU A 332 9.47 11.51 -15.17
N ALA A 333 9.41 12.52 -14.30
CA ALA A 333 10.45 12.79 -13.32
C ALA A 333 9.91 13.56 -12.10
N ILE A 334 10.65 13.48 -10.99
CA ILE A 334 10.54 14.43 -9.88
C ILE A 334 11.87 15.16 -9.71
N GLY A 335 11.83 16.41 -9.27
CA GLY A 335 13.03 17.23 -9.14
C GLY A 335 12.74 18.61 -8.58
N SER A 336 13.70 19.51 -8.75
CA SER A 336 13.58 20.92 -8.41
C SER A 336 13.74 21.78 -9.64
N LEU A 337 13.27 23.03 -9.57
CA LEU A 337 13.49 24.04 -10.58
C LEU A 337 14.27 25.19 -9.95
N ASN A 338 15.38 25.56 -10.56
CA ASN A 338 16.18 26.72 -10.15
C ASN A 338 16.53 27.55 -11.38
N LYS A 339 16.15 28.84 -11.40
CA LYS A 339 16.33 29.74 -12.55
C LYS A 339 15.83 29.09 -13.84
N SER A 340 14.62 28.55 -13.80
CA SER A 340 13.98 27.85 -14.92
C SER A 340 14.68 26.56 -15.38
N CYS A 341 15.78 26.13 -14.76
CA CYS A 341 16.47 24.88 -15.07
C CYS A 341 15.96 23.76 -14.15
N PHE A 342 15.47 22.69 -14.75
CA PHE A 342 15.02 21.50 -14.04
C PHE A 342 16.21 20.63 -13.64
N ASN A 343 16.31 20.33 -12.35
CA ASN A 343 17.29 19.43 -11.77
C ASN A 343 16.57 18.15 -11.36
N SER A 344 16.81 17.08 -12.13
CA SER A 344 16.17 15.79 -11.88
C SER A 344 16.70 15.15 -10.60
N LEU A 345 15.78 14.80 -9.69
CA LEU A 345 16.08 13.98 -8.53
C LEU A 345 15.89 12.50 -8.86
N ARG A 346 14.80 12.15 -9.55
CA ARG A 346 14.50 10.80 -10.05
C ARG A 346 13.78 10.90 -11.38
N VAL A 347 14.20 10.07 -12.35
CA VAL A 347 13.49 9.83 -13.61
C VAL A 347 12.79 8.48 -13.53
N PHE A 348 11.59 8.38 -14.09
CA PHE A 348 10.76 7.18 -14.08
C PHE A 348 10.69 6.53 -15.47
N ASN A 349 10.75 5.20 -15.48
CA ASN A 349 10.65 4.38 -16.68
C ASN A 349 9.24 3.78 -16.75
N LEU A 350 8.23 4.61 -17.02
CA LEU A 350 6.81 4.20 -17.00
C LEU A 350 6.24 3.88 -18.40
N THR A 351 6.95 4.27 -19.45
CA THR A 351 6.53 4.04 -20.84
C THR A 351 7.42 2.96 -21.46
N GLN A 352 6.84 1.83 -21.83
CA GLN A 352 7.27 1.13 -23.05
C GLN A 352 6.75 1.96 -24.24
N ASP A 353 7.46 1.94 -25.36
CA ASP A 353 7.09 2.55 -26.65
C ASP A 353 7.35 4.06 -26.78
N PHE A 354 8.63 4.42 -26.86
CA PHE A 354 9.08 5.50 -27.75
C PHE A 354 10.47 5.12 -28.30
N PHE A 355 10.49 4.15 -29.22
CA PHE A 355 11.52 4.03 -30.25
C PHE A 355 10.83 3.89 -31.59
#